data_AF-A0A9D4PII9-F1
#
_entry.id   AF-A0A9D4PII9-F1
#
_cell.length_a   1.000
_cell.length_b   1.000
_cell.length_c   1.000
_cell.angle_alpha   90.00
_cell.angle_beta   90.00
_cell.angle_gamma   90.00
#
_symmetry.space_group_name_H-M   'P 1'
#
loop_
_entity.id
_entity.type
_entity.pdbx_description
1 polymer ?
#
loop_
_entity_poly.entity_id
_entity_poly.type
_entity_poly.pdbx_seq_one_letter_code
_entity_poly.pdbx_strand_id
1 'polypeptide(L)'
;MVASFRVKNFAALYLVDISEVPDFNKMYELYDPCTVMFFFRNKHIMIDLGTGNNNKINWALEDKQEMIDIIETVYRGARKGRGLVVSPKDYSTKYRY
;
A
#
# COMPACT_ATOMS: atom_id res chain seq x y z
N MET A 1 -14.77 -8.68 7.16
CA MET A 1 -14.56 -7.80 8.33
C MET A 1 -13.50 -8.27 9.34
N VAL A 2 -12.83 -9.43 9.17
CA VAL A 2 -11.89 -9.98 10.18
C VAL A 2 -10.46 -9.38 10.11
N ALA A 3 -10.00 -8.91 8.95
CA ALA A 3 -8.65 -8.37 8.78
C ALA A 3 -8.43 -7.02 9.50
N SER A 4 -9.45 -6.16 9.57
CA SER A 4 -9.39 -4.86 10.25
C SER A 4 -8.96 -4.98 11.72
N PHE A 5 -9.42 -6.03 12.42
CA PHE A 5 -9.10 -6.22 13.84
C PHE A 5 -7.60 -6.44 14.11
N ARG A 6 -6.87 -6.99 13.13
CA ARG A 6 -5.44 -7.30 13.27
C ARG A 6 -4.54 -6.06 13.13
N VAL A 7 -5.01 -5.02 12.43
CA VAL A 7 -4.22 -3.80 12.16
C VAL A 7 -4.77 -2.53 12.83
N LYS A 8 -5.96 -2.60 13.45
CA LYS A 8 -6.66 -1.44 14.04
C LYS A 8 -5.84 -0.58 15.01
N ASN A 9 -4.83 -1.16 15.66
CA ASN A 9 -4.00 -0.44 16.63
C ASN A 9 -2.95 0.46 15.96
N PHE A 10 -2.69 0.29 14.66
CA PHE A 10 -1.61 0.99 13.95
C PHE A 10 -1.94 1.41 12.52
N ALA A 11 -3.10 1.04 11.98
CA ALA A 11 -3.58 1.49 10.69
C ALA A 11 -5.10 1.68 10.66
N ALA A 12 -5.54 2.67 9.90
CA ALA A 12 -6.92 2.86 9.48
C ALA A 12 -7.03 2.56 7.98
N LEU A 13 -8.13 1.93 7.57
CA LEU A 13 -8.38 1.54 6.19
C LEU A 13 -9.58 2.33 5.67
N TYR A 14 -9.42 2.99 4.53
CA TYR A 14 -10.46 3.73 3.84
C TYR A 14 -10.62 3.20 2.43
N LEU A 15 -11.85 3.20 1.94
CA LEU A 15 -12.16 2.94 0.53
C LEU A 15 -12.55 4.27 -0.10
N VAL A 16 -12.03 4.52 -1.30
CA VAL A 16 -12.32 5.72 -2.08
C VAL A 16 -12.71 5.26 -3.48
N ASP A 17 -13.89 5.66 -3.93
CA ASP A 17 -14.31 5.47 -5.32
C ASP A 17 -13.73 6.61 -6.17
N ILE A 18 -12.87 6.26 -7.12
CA ILE A 18 -12.18 7.22 -8.01
C ILE A 18 -13.10 7.88 -9.04
N SER A 19 -14.33 7.37 -9.20
CA SER A 19 -15.38 7.97 -10.02
C SER A 19 -16.13 9.06 -9.24
N GLU A 20 -16.30 8.86 -7.93
CA GLU A 20 -16.93 9.85 -7.04
C GLU A 20 -15.96 10.95 -6.60
N VAL A 21 -14.67 10.61 -6.40
CA VAL A 21 -13.61 11.54 -5.98
C VAL A 21 -12.44 11.50 -6.98
N PRO A 22 -12.58 12.15 -8.15
CA PRO A 22 -11.60 12.06 -9.23
C PRO A 22 -10.38 12.98 -9.07
N ASP A 23 -10.39 13.89 -8.07
CA ASP A 23 -9.39 14.96 -7.90
C ASP A 23 -7.93 14.46 -7.87
N PHE A 24 -7.74 13.23 -7.38
CA PHE A 24 -6.42 12.63 -7.20
C PHE A 24 -5.99 11.73 -8.36
N ASN A 25 -6.86 11.46 -9.34
CA ASN A 25 -6.58 10.47 -10.39
C ASN A 25 -5.36 10.84 -11.23
N LYS A 26 -5.23 12.10 -11.63
CA LYS A 26 -4.06 12.58 -12.39
C LYS A 26 -2.81 12.66 -11.51
N MET A 27 -2.95 13.16 -10.27
CA MET A 27 -1.83 13.38 -9.36
C MET A 27 -1.17 12.06 -8.95
N TYR A 28 -1.98 11.05 -8.65
CA TYR A 28 -1.49 9.73 -8.26
C TYR A 28 -1.55 8.70 -9.38
N GLU A 29 -1.87 9.08 -10.61
CA GLU A 29 -1.95 8.17 -11.77
C GLU A 29 -2.86 6.95 -11.53
N LEU A 30 -4.08 7.19 -11.03
CA LEU A 30 -5.04 6.14 -10.65
C LEU A 30 -5.82 5.64 -11.88
N TYR A 31 -5.15 4.83 -12.71
CA TYR A 31 -5.74 4.24 -13.93
C TYR A 31 -6.05 2.75 -13.78
N ASP A 32 -5.45 2.09 -12.79
CA ASP A 32 -5.68 0.68 -12.50
C ASP A 32 -7.04 0.48 -11.79
N PRO A 33 -7.71 -0.67 -11.95
CA PRO A 33 -9.01 -0.94 -11.35
C PRO A 33 -9.05 -0.83 -9.82
N CYS A 34 -7.93 -1.10 -9.15
CA CYS A 34 -7.79 -0.97 -7.71
C CYS A 34 -6.34 -0.61 -7.38
N THR A 35 -6.17 0.36 -6.50
CA THR A 35 -4.85 0.76 -6.01
C THR A 35 -4.88 0.92 -4.50
N VAL A 36 -3.79 0.54 -3.85
CA VAL A 36 -3.59 0.75 -2.41
C VAL A 36 -2.39 1.67 -2.22
N MET A 37 -2.59 2.76 -1.48
CA MET A 37 -1.58 3.74 -1.14
C MET A 37 -1.49 3.88 0.38
N PHE A 38 -0.32 4.26 0.87
CA PHE A 38 -0.05 4.36 2.30
C PHE A 38 0.30 5.80 2.67
N PHE A 39 -0.32 6.28 3.75
CA PHE A 39 -0.08 7.62 4.27
C PHE A 39 0.19 7.57 5.77
N PHE A 40 1.15 8.36 6.23
CA PHE A 40 1.45 8.52 7.64
C PHE A 40 1.77 9.98 7.96
N ARG A 41 0.99 10.60 8.86
CA ARG A 41 1.13 12.02 9.25
C ARG A 41 1.21 12.97 8.03
N ASN A 42 0.23 12.85 7.14
CA ASN A 42 0.09 13.62 5.90
C ASN A 42 1.25 13.45 4.89
N LYS A 43 2.05 12.39 5.02
CA LYS A 43 3.09 12.02 4.05
C LYS A 43 2.72 10.71 3.38
N HIS A 44 2.79 10.69 2.05
CA HIS A 44 2.74 9.46 1.26
C HIS A 44 4.00 8.62 1.56
N ILE A 45 3.81 7.34 1.84
CA ILE A 45 4.87 6.39 2.15
C ILE A 45 5.00 5.43 0.97
N MET A 46 6.16 5.49 0.32
CA MET A 46 6.52 4.57 -0.76
C MET A 46 6.96 3.22 -0.20
N ILE A 47 6.74 2.17 -0.98
CA ILE A 47 7.11 0.80 -0.64
C ILE A 47 7.85 0.19 -1.81
N ASP A 48 9.10 -0.18 -1.60
CA ASP A 48 9.83 -1.03 -2.54
C ASP A 48 9.30 -2.47 -2.43
N LEU A 49 8.58 -2.88 -3.47
CA LEU A 49 7.97 -4.20 -3.61
C LEU A 49 8.73 -5.06 -4.66
N GLY A 50 9.79 -4.53 -5.27
CA GLY A 50 10.51 -5.17 -6.37
C GLY A 50 9.77 -5.16 -7.72
N THR A 51 8.61 -4.49 -7.82
CA THR A 51 7.83 -4.37 -9.07
C THR A 51 8.26 -3.19 -9.95
N GLY A 52 9.10 -2.30 -9.41
CA GLY A 52 9.49 -1.03 -10.03
C GLY A 52 8.53 0.14 -9.73
N ASN A 53 7.29 -0.13 -9.29
CA ASN A 53 6.37 0.91 -8.84
C ASN A 53 6.30 0.95 -7.31
N ASN A 54 6.93 1.97 -6.73
CA ASN A 54 6.99 2.11 -5.27
C ASN A 54 5.86 2.97 -4.69
N ASN A 55 5.05 3.60 -5.54
CA ASN A 55 4.06 4.58 -5.10
C ASN A 55 2.75 3.93 -4.62
N LYS A 56 2.42 2.76 -5.15
CA LYS A 56 1.15 2.08 -4.91
C LYS A 56 1.26 0.58 -5.16
N ILE A 57 0.35 -0.18 -4.56
CA ILE A 57 0.08 -1.57 -4.93
C ILE A 57 -1.09 -1.54 -5.91
N ASN A 58 -0.90 -2.00 -7.14
CA ASN A 58 -1.93 -1.97 -8.20
C ASN A 58 -2.38 -3.36 -8.68
N TRP A 59 -2.12 -4.39 -7.89
CA TRP A 59 -2.59 -5.76 -8.14
C TRP A 59 -3.32 -6.32 -6.93
N ALA A 60 -4.10 -7.38 -7.14
CA ALA A 60 -4.77 -8.09 -6.07
C ALA A 60 -3.75 -8.93 -5.26
N LEU A 61 -3.59 -8.61 -3.97
CA LEU A 61 -2.89 -9.47 -3.02
C LEU A 61 -3.85 -10.54 -2.51
N GLU A 62 -3.55 -11.81 -2.78
CA GLU A 62 -4.39 -12.95 -2.40
C GLU A 62 -4.21 -13.35 -0.93
N ASP A 63 -3.00 -13.22 -0.39
CA ASP A 63 -2.70 -13.53 1.00
C ASP A 63 -2.95 -12.33 1.91
N LYS A 64 -3.83 -12.54 2.89
CA LYS A 64 -4.16 -11.55 3.92
C LYS A 64 -2.98 -11.27 4.84
N GLN A 65 -2.13 -12.27 5.10
CA GLN A 65 -0.97 -12.09 5.96
C GLN A 65 0.07 -11.17 5.29
N GLU A 66 0.29 -11.31 3.98
CA GLU A 66 1.16 -10.40 3.22
C GLU A 66 0.72 -8.93 3.36
N MET A 67 -0.58 -8.65 3.26
CA MET A 67 -1.08 -7.27 3.47
C MET A 67 -0.81 -6.78 4.90
N ILE A 68 -0.97 -7.63 5.91
CA ILE A 68 -0.69 -7.28 7.31
C ILE A 68 0.79 -6.95 7.50
N ASP A 69 1.68 -7.78 6.95
CA ASP A 69 3.13 -7.62 7.06
C ASP A 69 3.61 -6.33 6.36
N ILE A 70 2.99 -5.99 5.22
CA ILE A 70 3.24 -4.73 4.50
C ILE A 70 2.80 -3.54 5.35
N ILE A 71 1.57 -3.55 5.90
CA ILE A 71 1.06 -2.47 6.76
C ILE A 71 1.98 -2.29 7.98
N GLU A 72 2.42 -3.38 8.62
CA GLU A 72 3.33 -3.33 9.76
C GLU A 72 4.69 -2.72 9.38
N THR A 73 5.23 -3.11 8.23
CA THR A 73 6.50 -2.59 7.71
C THR A 73 6.43 -1.09 7.43
N VAL A 74 5.35 -0.64 6.79
CA VAL A 74 5.04 0.79 6.57
C VAL A 74 4.99 1.52 7.90
N TYR A 75 4.22 1.02 8.86
CA TYR A 75 4.06 1.66 10.16
C TYR A 75 5.40 1.78 10.91
N ARG A 76 6.19 0.70 10.97
CA ARG A 76 7.51 0.69 11.63
C ARG A 76 8.49 1.63 10.95
N GLY A 77 8.51 1.67 9.62
CA GLY A 77 9.40 2.54 8.85
C GLY A 77 9.02 4.02 8.94
N ALA A 78 7.74 4.33 8.78
CA ALA A 78 7.22 5.70 8.85
C ALA A 78 7.36 6.29 10.26
N ARG A 79 7.18 5.49 11.32
CA ARG A 79 7.48 5.93 12.70
C ARG A 79 8.93 6.32 12.93
N LYS A 80 9.87 5.78 12.15
CA LYS A 80 11.29 6.15 12.14
C LYS A 80 11.59 7.30 11.18
N GLY A 81 10.58 7.92 10.57
CA GLY A 81 10.72 9.05 9.66
C GLY A 81 11.09 8.68 8.22
N ARG A 82 11.02 7.40 7.84
CA ARG A 82 11.32 6.98 6.47
C ARG A 82 10.14 7.25 5.53
N GLY A 83 10.41 7.86 4.38
CA GLY A 83 9.44 8.05 3.28
C GLY A 83 9.37 6.88 2.29
N LEU A 84 10.36 5.98 2.35
CA LEU A 84 10.43 4.74 1.58
C LEU A 84 10.73 3.58 2.53
N VAL A 85 9.95 2.51 2.43
CA VAL A 85 10.19 1.26 3.16
C VAL A 85 10.39 0.11 2.16
N VAL A 86 11.08 -0.95 2.57
CA VAL A 86 11.28 -2.14 1.73
C VAL A 86 10.35 -3.23 2.24
N SER A 87 9.55 -3.80 1.35
CA SER A 87 8.66 -4.91 1.65
C SER A 87 9.45 -6.11 2.20
N PRO A 88 8.91 -6.87 3.15
CA PRO A 88 9.53 -8.11 3.63
C PRO A 88 9.61 -9.20 2.55
N LYS A 89 8.83 -9.06 1.47
CA LYS A 89 8.77 -9.99 0.33
C LYS A 89 9.00 -9.25 -0.98
N ASP A 90 9.77 -9.88 -1.87
CA ASP A 90 9.96 -9.43 -3.25
C ASP A 90 8.83 -9.97 -4.14
N TYR A 91 8.19 -9.07 -4.88
CA TYR A 91 7.12 -9.37 -5.82
C TYR A 91 7.58 -9.34 -7.29
N SER A 92 8.88 -9.13 -7.55
CA SER A 92 9.47 -9.11 -8.89
C SER A 92 9.28 -10.41 -9.68
N THR A 93 9.18 -11.54 -8.98
CA THR A 93 9.14 -12.88 -9.59
C THR A 93 7.73 -13.41 -9.87
N LYS A 94 6.65 -12.72 -9.43
CA LYS A 94 5.28 -13.11 -9.81
C LYS A 94 5.01 -12.97 -11.32
N TYR A 95 5.93 -12.35 -12.07
CA TYR A 95 5.92 -12.27 -13.54
C TYR A 95 7.02 -13.10 -14.22
N ARG A 96 7.75 -13.94 -13.49
CA ARG A 96 8.68 -14.90 -14.11
C ARG A 96 7.91 -16.16 -14.49
N TYR A 97 7.51 -16.20 -15.76
CA TYR A 97 7.03 -17.39 -16.46
C TYR A 97 8.00 -18.57 -16.34
#